data_AF-A0A916IAM9-F1
#
_entry.id   AF-A0A916IAM9-F1
#
_cell.length_a   1.000
_cell.length_b   1.000
_cell.length_c   1.000
_cell.angle_alpha   90.00
_cell.angle_beta   90.00
_cell.angle_gamma   90.00
#
_symmetry.space_group_name_H-M   'P 1'
#
loop_
_entity.id
_entity.type
_entity.pdbx_description
1 polymer ?
#
loop_
_entity_poly.entity_id
_entity_poly.type
_entity_poly.pdbx_seq_one_letter_code
_entity_poly.pdbx_strand_id
1 'polypeptide(L)' 'MTDYTPKPEHKFSFGLWTVGNTGRDPFGAPTRETLSPAQIV' A
#
# COMPACT_ATOMS: atom_id res chain seq x y z
N MET A 1 21.46 -14.99 12.61
CA MET A 1 20.09 -14.44 12.44
C MET A 1 19.90 -14.25 10.94
N THR A 2 18.76 -14.68 10.38
CA THR A 2 18.50 -14.59 8.94
C THR A 2 18.05 -13.17 8.58
N ASP A 3 18.59 -12.62 7.50
CA ASP A 3 18.21 -11.30 6.99
C ASP A 3 17.01 -11.43 6.03
N TYR A 4 15.93 -10.71 6.33
CA TYR A 4 14.66 -10.74 5.59
C TYR A 4 14.41 -9.44 4.81
N THR A 5 15.45 -8.67 4.54
CA THR A 5 15.33 -7.42 3.77
C THR A 5 14.86 -7.70 2.34
N PRO A 6 13.73 -7.12 1.88
CA PRO A 6 13.26 -7.29 0.51
C PRO A 6 14.20 -6.58 -0.47
N LYS A 7 14.41 -7.17 -1.64
CA LYS A 7 15.22 -6.61 -2.74
C LYS A 7 14.42 -6.63 -4.04
N PRO A 8 14.74 -5.77 -5.02
CA PRO A 8 14.05 -5.75 -6.32
C PRO A 8 14.03 -7.12 -7.03
N GLU A 9 15.07 -7.95 -6.87
CA GLU A 9 15.18 -9.29 -7.47
C GLU A 9 14.13 -10.27 -6.95
N HIS A 10 13.52 -9.99 -5.79
CA HIS A 10 12.42 -10.77 -5.23
C HIS A 10 11.08 -10.48 -5.94
N LYS A 11 11.02 -9.40 -6.75
CA LYS A 11 9.87 -9.05 -7.61
C LYS A 11 8.55 -8.88 -6.86
N PHE A 12 8.60 -8.32 -5.65
CA PHE A 12 7.39 -7.85 -4.98
C PHE A 12 6.78 -6.68 -5.74
N SER A 13 5.47 -6.70 -5.90
CA SER A 13 4.72 -5.61 -6.50
C SER A 13 3.43 -5.39 -5.72
N PHE A 14 2.96 -4.15 -5.73
CA PHE A 14 1.75 -3.74 -5.03
C PHE A 14 0.88 -2.93 -5.98
N GLY A 15 -0.40 -3.25 -6.02
CA GLY A 15 -1.37 -2.44 -6.73
C GLY A 15 -1.58 -1.10 -6.04
N LEU A 16 -1.81 -0.01 -6.78
CA LEU A 16 -2.07 1.31 -6.17
C LEU A 16 -3.22 1.27 -5.15
N TRP A 17 -4.23 0.40 -5.38
CA TRP A 17 -5.37 0.25 -4.49
C TRP A 17 -5.05 -0.41 -3.16
N THR A 18 -3.89 -1.07 -3.00
CA THR A 18 -3.53 -1.71 -1.73
C THR A 18 -3.08 -0.65 -0.73
N VAL A 19 -2.00 0.05 -1.06
CA VAL A 19 -1.44 1.14 -0.25
C VAL A 19 -2.39 2.34 -0.24
N GLY A 20 -3.03 2.63 -1.37
CA GLY A 20 -3.94 3.77 -1.52
C GLY A 20 -5.36 3.57 -1.00
N ASN A 21 -5.72 2.41 -0.41
CA ASN A 21 -7.05 2.24 0.17
C ASN A 21 -7.25 3.22 1.34
N THR A 22 -8.28 4.06 1.30
CA THR A 22 -8.57 5.03 2.37
C THR A 22 -9.25 4.41 3.61
N GLY A 23 -9.57 3.12 3.56
CA GLY A 23 -10.20 2.38 4.66
C GLY A 23 -11.72 2.53 4.72
N ARG A 24 -12.37 2.97 3.64
CA ARG A 24 -13.84 2.97 3.54
C ARG A 24 -14.39 1.55 3.50
N ASP A 25 -15.47 1.32 4.22
CA ASP A 25 -16.20 0.06 4.18
C ASP A 25 -17.73 0.34 4.21
N PRO A 26 -18.61 -0.68 4.15
CA PRO A 26 -20.06 -0.49 4.15
C PRO A 26 -20.64 0.15 5.42
N PHE A 27 -19.90 0.12 6.53
CA PHE A 27 -20.33 0.55 7.86
C PHE A 27 -19.58 1.78 8.37
N GLY A 28 -18.50 2.19 7.71
CA GLY A 28 -17.60 3.25 8.14
C GLY A 28 -17.16 4.18 7.01
N ALA A 29 -17.02 5.46 7.37
CA ALA A 29 -16.39 6.46 6.51
C ALA A 29 -14.87 6.19 6.37
N PRO A 30 -14.20 6.75 5.34
CA PRO A 30 -12.74 6.70 5.22
C PRO A 30 -12.02 7.13 6.49
N THR A 31 -10.91 6.46 6.81
CA THR A 31 -10.08 6.74 8.00
C THR A 31 -8.70 7.30 7.65
N ARG A 32 -8.33 7.30 6.37
CA ARG A 32 -7.07 7.81 5.83
C ARG A 32 -7.32 8.82 4.71
N GLU A 33 -6.38 9.75 4.54
CA GLU A 33 -6.38 10.69 3.41
C GLU A 33 -6.12 9.96 2.08
N THR A 34 -6.54 10.59 0.98
CA THR A 34 -6.28 10.05 -0.35
C THR A 34 -4.83 10.36 -0.74
N LEU A 35 -4.11 9.34 -1.22
CA LEU A 35 -2.77 9.48 -1.78
C LEU A 35 -2.85 9.54 -3.30
N SER A 36 -2.09 10.46 -3.90
CA SER A 36 -1.88 10.45 -5.35
C SER A 36 -0.99 9.26 -5.76
N PRO A 37 -1.07 8.76 -7.01
CA PRO A 37 -0.19 7.69 -7.48
C PRO A 37 1.30 8.00 -7.33
N ALA A 38 1.69 9.26 -7.52
CA ALA A 38 3.08 9.71 -7.38
C ALA A 38 3.58 9.70 -5.92
N GLN A 39 2.69 9.72 -4.93
CA GLN A 39 3.07 9.54 -3.52
C GLN A 39 3.21 8.05 -3.13
N ILE A 40 2.70 7.13 -3.95
CA ILE A 40 2.74 5.67 -3.69
C ILE A 40 4.00 5.02 -4.28
N VAL A 41 4.63 5.64 -5.28
CA VAL A 41 5.83 5.16 -5.99
C VAL A 41 7.06 5.89 -5.48
#